data_AF-A0A6L9IR43-F1
#
_entry.id   AF-A0A6L9IR43-F1
#
_cell.length_a   1.000
_cell.length_b   1.000
_cell.length_c   1.000
_cell.angle_alpha   90.00
_cell.angle_beta   90.00
_cell.angle_gamma   90.00
#
_symmetry.space_group_name_H-M   'P 1'
#
loop_
_entity.id
_entity.type
_entity.pdbx_description
1 polymer ?
#
loop_
_entity_poly.entity_id
_entity_poly.type
_entity_poly.pdbx_seq_one_letter_code
_entity_poly.pdbx_strand_id
1 'polypeptide(L)' 'MIYKVSYVVLGGGHPGSIKTQTDQPRVGDRVRLGPNEFEIVEVQRMMPERDDLQFLHATVKPLTQPETS' A
#
# COMPACT_ATOMS: atom_id res chain seq x y z
N MET A 1 10.95 -14.30 3.13
CA MET A 1 9.75 -13.70 2.49
C MET A 1 9.89 -12.20 2.28
N ILE A 2 9.82 -11.78 1.02
CA ILE A 2 9.81 -10.39 0.54
C ILE A 2 8.45 -10.13 -0.11
N TYR A 3 7.82 -9.02 0.26
CA TYR A 3 6.56 -8.57 -0.32
C TYR A 3 6.81 -7.40 -1.26
N LYS A 4 6.42 -7.56 -2.52
CA LYS A 4 6.29 -6.44 -3.46
C LYS A 4 4.85 -5.97 -3.47
N VAL A 5 4.62 -4.81 -2.88
CA VAL A 5 3.28 -4.27 -2.65
C VAL A 5 3.06 -3.08 -3.57
N SER A 6 2.06 -3.17 -4.43
CA SER A 6 1.55 -2.05 -5.23
C SER A 6 0.47 -1.34 -4.44
N TYR A 7 0.79 -0.16 -3.92
CA TYR A 7 -0.13 0.71 -3.20
C TYR A 7 -0.88 1.61 -4.17
N VAL A 8 -2.21 1.52 -4.15
CA VAL A 8 -3.10 2.38 -4.94
C VAL A 8 -3.94 3.24 -4.00
N VAL A 9 -3.91 4.55 -4.23
CA VAL A 9 -4.67 5.50 -3.41
C VAL A 9 -6.11 5.54 -3.90
N LEU A 10 -7.04 5.30 -2.98
CA LEU A 10 -8.47 5.34 -3.21
C LEU A 10 -8.87 6.75 -3.66
N GLY A 11 -9.66 6.83 -4.73
CA GLY A 11 -10.05 8.10 -5.36
C GLY A 11 -9.08 8.63 -6.41
N GLY A 12 -7.94 7.96 -6.68
CA GLY A 12 -7.08 8.23 -7.83
C GLY A 12 -6.34 9.57 -7.84
N GLY A 13 -6.46 10.39 -6.79
CA GLY A 13 -5.87 11.72 -6.71
C GLY A 13 -4.36 11.75 -6.41
N HIS A 14 -3.71 10.60 -6.21
CA HIS A 14 -2.28 10.49 -5.91
C HIS A 14 -1.65 9.39 -6.76
N PRO A 15 -0.39 9.58 -7.23
CA PRO A 15 0.33 8.52 -7.89
C PRO A 15 0.49 7.36 -6.90
N GLY A 16 0.00 6.18 -7.29
CA GLY A 16 0.28 4.96 -6.56
C GLY A 16 1.79 4.73 -6.42
N SER A 17 2.19 3.83 -5.53
CA SER A 17 3.60 3.53 -5.30
C SER A 17 3.83 2.06 -5.11
N ILE A 18 4.95 1.56 -5.61
CA ILE A 18 5.35 0.17 -5.41
C ILE A 18 6.45 0.14 -4.37
N LYS A 19 6.28 -0.69 -3.34
CA LYS A 19 7.22 -0.83 -2.24
C LYS A 19 7.62 -2.29 -2.06
N THR A 20 8.90 -2.50 -1.76
CA THR A 20 9.41 -3.80 -1.36
C THR A 20 9.61 -3.79 0.16
N GLN A 21 9.03 -4.74 0.87
CA GLN A 21 9.06 -4.80 2.32
C GLN A 21 9.12 -6.24 2.83
N THR A 22 9.65 -6.44 4.03
CA THR A 22 9.74 -7.75 4.70
C THR A 22 8.52 -8.05 5.56
N ASP A 23 7.81 -7.01 5.99
CA ASP A 23 6.59 -7.13 6.76
C ASP A 23 5.38 -7.24 5.83
N GLN A 24 4.51 -8.22 6.08
CA GLN A 24 3.30 -8.40 5.29
C GLN A 24 2.33 -7.24 5.58
N PRO A 25 1.87 -6.49 4.56
CA PRO A 25 0.86 -5.45 4.75
C PRO A 25 -0.46 -6.06 5.20
N ARG A 26 -1.13 -5.40 6.14
CA ARG A 26 -2.45 -5.78 6.65
C ARG A 26 -3.41 -4.61 6.57
N VAL A 27 -4.70 -4.93 6.46
CA VAL A 27 -5.76 -3.92 6.57
C VAL A 27 -5.68 -3.26 7.95
N GLY A 28 -5.75 -1.94 7.98
CA GLY A 28 -5.57 -1.11 9.17
C GLY A 28 -4.14 -0.62 9.41
N ASP A 29 -3.14 -1.20 8.73
CA ASP A 29 -1.76 -0.71 8.83
C ASP A 29 -1.64 0.69 8.22
N ARG A 30 -0.67 1.46 8.74
CA ARG A 30 -0.31 2.78 8.21
C ARG A 30 0.90 2.65 7.30
N VAL A 31 0.81 3.28 6.14
CA VAL A 31 1.91 3.32 5.17
C VAL A 31 2.17 4.76 4.75
N ARG A 32 3.45 5.13 4.75
CA ARG A 32 3.91 6.41 4.22
C ARG A 32 4.29 6.26 2.75
N LEU A 33 3.61 7.01 1.87
CA LEU A 33 3.91 7.11 0.45
C LEU A 33 4.34 8.55 0.14
N GLY A 34 5.65 8.75 -0.04
CA GLY A 34 6.24 10.08 -0.17
C GLY A 34 6.05 10.92 1.12
N PRO A 35 5.53 12.16 1.02
CA PRO A 35 5.31 13.00 2.20
C PRO A 35 4.07 12.61 3.01
N ASN A 36 3.13 11.86 2.42
CA ASN A 36 1.80 11.63 2.97
C ASN A 36 1.66 10.25 3.65
N GLU A 37 0.80 10.18 4.65
CA GLU A 37 0.43 8.95 5.34
C GLU A 37 -0.96 8.45 4.90
N PHE A 38 -1.06 7.13 4.76
CA PHE A 38 -2.25 6.44 4.30
C PHE A 38 -2.53 5.22 5.18
N GLU A 39 -3.79 4.81 5.25
CA GLU A 39 -4.24 3.59 5.91
C GLU A 39 -4.60 2.55 4.85
N ILE A 40 -4.11 1.33 5.02
CA ILE A 40 -4.46 0.19 4.16
C ILE A 40 -5.90 -0.22 4.45
N VAL A 41 -6.75 -0.21 3.42
CA VAL A 41 -8.16 -0.61 3.53
C VAL A 41 -8.44 -1.94 2.85
N GLU A 42 -7.60 -2.36 1.91
CA GLU A 42 -7.70 -3.65 1.23
C GLU A 42 -6.32 -4.19 0.89
N VAL A 43 -6.14 -5.52 0.97
CA VAL A 43 -4.95 -6.22 0.50
C VAL A 43 -5.36 -7.44 -0.32
N GLN A 44 -4.91 -7.50 -1.57
CA GLN A 44 -5.12 -8.63 -2.48
C GLN A 44 -3.79 -9.27 -2.89
N ARG A 45 -3.79 -10.60 -3.00
CA ARG A 45 -2.68 -11.34 -3.62
C ARG A 45 -2.86 -11.35 -5.12
N MET A 46 -1.91 -10.75 -5.84
CA MET A 46 -1.98 -10.66 -7.30
C MET A 46 -1.51 -11.94 -7.98
N MET A 47 -0.55 -12.63 -7.37
CA MET A 47 0.02 -13.86 -7.89
C MET A 47 0.27 -14.84 -6.74
N PRO A 48 0.34 -16.15 -7.03
CA PRO A 48 0.87 -17.12 -6.08
C PRO A 48 2.28 -16.70 -5.65
N GLU A 49 2.63 -17.02 -4.41
CA GLU A 49 4.01 -16.87 -3.95
C GLU A 49 4.96 -17.72 -4.80
N ARG A 50 6.10 -17.16 -5.16
CA ARG A 50 7.15 -17.85 -5.89
C ARG A 50 8.44 -17.68 -5.13
N ASP A 51 9.04 -18.82 -4.77
CA ASP A 51 10.23 -18.86 -3.92
C ASP A 51 9.98 -18.08 -2.62
N ASP A 52 10.68 -16.96 -2.43
CA ASP A 52 10.57 -16.07 -1.28
C ASP A 52 9.90 -14.72 -1.61
N LEU A 53 9.24 -14.60 -2.77
CA LEU A 53 8.62 -13.35 -3.26
C LEU A 53 7.11 -13.48 -3.41
N GLN A 54 6.36 -12.53 -2.84
CA GLN A 54 4.92 -12.41 -3.02
C GLN A 54 4.52 -11.02 -3.53
N PHE A 55 3.69 -11.01 -4.58
CA PHE A 55 3.14 -9.79 -5.16
C PHE A 55 1.77 -9.50 -4.55
N LEU A 56 1.68 -8.35 -3.90
CA LEU A 56 0.47 -7.86 -3.24
C LEU A 56 0.02 -6.56 -3.89
N HIS A 57 -1.29 -6.37 -3.94
CA HIS A 57 -1.93 -5.10 -4.23
C HIS A 57 -2.58 -4.61 -2.93
N ALA A 58 -2.31 -3.38 -2.55
CA ALA A 58 -2.90 -2.77 -1.37
C ALA A 58 -3.62 -1.47 -1.76
N THR A 59 -4.90 -1.38 -1.44
CA THR A 59 -5.64 -0.12 -1.59
C THR A 59 -5.50 0.66 -0.30
N VAL A 60 -5.23 1.96 -0.41
CA VAL A 60 -5.00 2.84 0.75
C VAL A 60 -5.85 4.09 0.67
N LYS A 61 -6.28 4.62 1.82
CA LYS A 61 -6.95 5.92 1.94
C LYS A 61 -6.02 6.92 2.66
N PRO A 62 -6.01 8.21 2.30
CA PRO A 62 -5.23 9.20 3.03
C PRO A 62 -5.73 9.31 4.49
N LEU A 63 -4.79 9.41 5.44
CA LEU A 63 -5.10 9.57 6.87
C LEU A 63 -5.33 11.03 7.26
N THR A 64 -4.64 11.95 6.59
CA THR A 64 -4.82 13.39 6.77
C THR A 64 -5.51 13.92 5.52
N GLN A 65 -6.68 14.53 5.69
CA GLN A 65 -7.26 15.38 4.66
C GLN A 65 -6.21 16.48 4.38
N PRO A 66 -5.85 16.79 3.12
CA PRO A 66 -5.00 17.94 2.87
C PRO A 66 -5.71 19.15 3.47
N GLU A 67 -5.15 19.68 4.56
CA GLU A 67 -5.61 20.90 5.18
C GLU A 67 -5.54 21.96 4.09
N THR A 68 -6.69 22.33 3.56
CA THR A 68 -6.81 23.47 2.66
C THR A 68 -6.71 24.67 3.59
N SER A 69 -5.50 25.22 3.72
CA SER A 69 -5.21 26.45 4.46
C SER A 69 -4.74 27.51 3.48
#